data_AF-R9JDT8-F1
#
_entry.id   AF-R9JDT8-F1
#
_cell.length_a   1.000
_cell.length_b   1.000
_cell.length_c   1.000
_cell.angle_alpha   90.00
_cell.angle_beta   90.00
_cell.angle_gamma   90.00
#
_symmetry.space_group_name_H-M   'P 1'
#
loop_
_entity.id
_entity.type
_entity.pdbx_description
1 polymer ?
#
loop_
_entity_poly.entity_id
_entity_poly.type
_entity_poly.pdbx_seq_one_letter_code
_entity_poly.pdbx_strand_id
1 'polypeptide(L)'
;MRLPGENEERDARLSMKYMIMGVSLAILLILGVVVYTNKQEEERRRQHRRQDTTVMALDHEKGQDGSTEGEEEGVTDGETAEAVPVVGYAGRKSLQEVERLYEENKLRASDLDFWDMYPDEPERTEVSEMEEAGQKEDGEEGERSGAKYEEEAKRVEEEEIANDPSRDGKHTLLTYADGTEEWVLINPYLEQNTYDYTNLQMKGDKMSYYDNGRDISYLGLDLSKYNGDVDFTAVKSEGIDFVMIRLGSRGYGSGQITLDEKFEENITKAIGAGLEVGVYFFSQAVTAEEAVEESNFIVQTLANYKITYPVVFDMEYVQNDKARIEALSRDEKTAVAKAFLQNTKVAGYQPMIYGAKEWLIREIDLTKLTEYDIWLSQQKEIPDYPYKFQMWQYSLKGKIGGVNGDVGLNISFVDYSEK
;
A
#
# COMPACT_ATOMS: atom_id res chain seq x y z
N MET A 1 -21.76 74.54 -1.00
CA MET A 1 -20.57 73.70 -0.70
C MET A 1 -21.04 72.26 -0.67
N ARG A 2 -20.63 71.44 -1.64
CA ARG A 2 -20.79 69.98 -1.62
C ARG A 2 -19.53 69.38 -1.00
N LEU A 3 -19.69 68.48 -0.04
CA LEU A 3 -18.59 67.84 0.67
C LEU A 3 -17.88 66.82 -0.25
N PRO A 4 -16.54 66.77 -0.25
CA PRO A 4 -15.77 65.77 -0.97
C PRO A 4 -15.79 64.47 -0.17
N GLY A 5 -16.59 63.49 -0.58
CA GLY A 5 -16.66 62.18 0.08
C GLY A 5 -17.68 61.22 -0.53
N GLU A 6 -18.71 61.71 -1.23
CA GLU A 6 -19.76 60.85 -1.79
C GLU A 6 -19.37 60.11 -3.09
N ASN A 7 -18.25 60.47 -3.74
CA ASN A 7 -17.83 59.84 -5.00
C ASN A 7 -16.91 58.61 -4.80
N GLU A 8 -16.10 58.55 -3.73
CA GLU A 8 -15.15 57.46 -3.52
C GLU A 8 -15.81 56.15 -3.06
N GLU A 9 -16.87 56.21 -2.25
CA GLU A 9 -17.61 55.00 -1.83
C GLU A 9 -18.41 54.34 -2.97
N ARG A 10 -18.84 55.13 -3.97
CA ARG A 10 -19.55 54.58 -5.15
C ARG A 10 -18.60 53.81 -6.07
N ASP A 11 -17.37 54.29 -6.25
CA ASP A 11 -16.38 53.66 -7.13
C ASP A 11 -15.81 52.37 -6.54
N ALA A 12 -15.61 52.30 -5.22
CA ALA A 12 -15.19 51.08 -4.53
C ALA A 12 -16.23 49.94 -4.61
N ARG A 13 -17.52 50.27 -4.46
CA ARG A 13 -18.62 49.30 -4.59
C ARG A 13 -18.84 48.84 -6.04
N LEU A 14 -18.53 49.69 -7.02
CA LEU A 14 -18.57 49.32 -8.44
C LEU A 14 -17.41 48.38 -8.79
N SER A 15 -16.19 48.70 -8.34
CA SER A 15 -14.97 47.90 -8.54
C SER A 15 -15.10 46.48 -7.97
N MET A 16 -15.63 46.33 -6.77
CA MET A 16 -15.84 45.02 -6.13
C MET A 16 -16.88 44.16 -6.88
N LYS A 17 -17.93 44.76 -7.45
CA LYS A 17 -18.92 44.05 -8.27
C LYS A 17 -18.32 43.57 -9.59
N TYR A 18 -17.45 44.35 -10.23
CA TYR A 18 -16.76 43.91 -11.46
C TYR A 18 -15.70 42.84 -11.18
N MET A 19 -15.06 42.87 -10.01
CA MET A 19 -14.13 41.82 -9.59
C MET A 19 -14.85 40.48 -9.35
N ILE A 20 -15.99 40.49 -8.64
CA ILE A 20 -16.79 39.27 -8.39
C ILE A 20 -17.38 38.72 -9.70
N MET A 21 -17.89 39.60 -10.59
CA MET A 21 -18.37 39.16 -11.91
C MET A 21 -17.23 38.61 -12.79
N GLY A 22 -16.03 39.20 -12.74
CA GLY A 22 -14.86 38.75 -13.49
C GLY A 22 -14.37 37.37 -13.05
N VAL A 23 -14.29 37.12 -11.74
CA VAL A 23 -13.92 35.80 -11.20
C VAL A 23 -14.99 34.75 -11.53
N SER A 24 -16.27 35.10 -11.47
CA SER A 24 -17.37 34.19 -11.82
C SER A 24 -17.36 33.82 -13.31
N LEU A 25 -17.07 34.78 -14.20
CA LEU A 25 -16.92 34.53 -15.65
C LEU A 25 -15.70 33.66 -15.96
N ALA A 26 -14.59 33.84 -15.24
CA ALA A 26 -13.41 33.00 -15.39
C ALA A 26 -13.67 31.55 -14.96
N ILE A 27 -14.38 31.34 -13.85
CA ILE A 27 -14.77 30.00 -13.39
C ILE A 27 -15.71 29.32 -14.39
N LEU A 28 -16.70 30.04 -14.93
CA LEU A 28 -17.62 29.51 -15.94
C LEU A 28 -16.90 29.18 -17.27
N LEU A 29 -15.90 29.98 -17.67
CA LEU A 29 -15.06 29.67 -18.84
C LEU A 29 -14.22 28.41 -18.62
N ILE A 30 -13.60 28.26 -17.44
CA ILE A 30 -12.81 27.06 -17.10
C ILE A 30 -13.71 25.81 -17.10
N LEU A 31 -14.88 25.87 -16.46
CA LEU A 31 -15.84 24.77 -16.48
C LEU A 31 -16.34 24.47 -17.89
N GLY A 32 -16.58 25.50 -18.71
CA GLY A 32 -16.95 25.34 -20.11
C GLY A 32 -15.87 24.63 -20.94
N VAL A 33 -14.59 24.98 -20.73
CA VAL A 33 -13.45 24.31 -21.38
C VAL A 33 -13.36 22.86 -20.92
N VAL A 34 -13.48 22.57 -19.62
CA VAL A 34 -13.41 21.20 -19.08
C VAL A 34 -14.55 20.33 -19.62
N VAL A 35 -15.77 20.85 -19.66
CA VAL A 35 -16.92 20.13 -20.23
C VAL A 35 -16.74 19.91 -21.73
N TYR A 36 -16.22 20.90 -22.46
CA TYR A 36 -15.93 20.78 -23.88
C TYR A 36 -14.83 19.75 -24.17
N THR A 37 -13.74 19.75 -23.39
CA THR A 37 -12.66 18.76 -23.54
C THR A 37 -13.13 17.36 -23.19
N ASN A 38 -13.92 17.17 -22.12
CA ASN A 38 -14.51 15.87 -21.80
C ASN A 38 -15.45 15.37 -22.90
N LYS A 39 -16.26 16.26 -23.48
CA LYS A 39 -17.16 15.89 -24.59
C LYS A 39 -16.37 15.48 -25.85
N GLN A 40 -15.29 16.20 -26.17
CA GLN A 40 -14.38 15.84 -27.27
C GLN A 40 -13.71 14.49 -27.02
N GLU A 41 -13.33 14.21 -25.78
CA GLU A 41 -12.70 12.94 -25.40
C GLU A 41 -13.70 11.78 -25.46
N GLU A 42 -14.95 11.99 -25.03
CA GLU A 42 -16.03 11.01 -25.22
C GLU A 42 -16.33 10.75 -26.71
N GLU A 43 -16.34 11.77 -27.55
CA GLU A 43 -16.56 11.62 -28.99
C GLU A 43 -15.40 10.85 -29.65
N ARG A 44 -14.14 11.10 -29.23
CA ARG A 44 -12.97 10.31 -29.64
C ARG A 44 -13.07 8.85 -29.16
N ARG A 45 -13.46 8.61 -27.91
CA ARG A 45 -13.68 7.25 -27.38
C ARG A 45 -14.81 6.52 -28.10
N ARG A 46 -15.88 7.21 -28.50
CA ARG A 46 -16.98 6.66 -29.31
C ARG A 46 -16.56 6.37 -30.75
N GLN A 47 -15.69 7.21 -31.34
CA GLN A 47 -15.10 6.95 -32.66
C GLN A 47 -14.14 5.77 -32.64
N HIS A 48 -13.27 5.66 -31.62
CA HIS A 48 -12.40 4.50 -31.42
C HIS A 48 -13.22 3.21 -31.21
N ARG A 49 -14.25 3.23 -30.35
CA ARG A 49 -15.15 2.07 -30.22
C ARG A 49 -15.86 1.70 -31.53
N ARG A 50 -16.26 2.68 -32.35
CA ARG A 50 -16.86 2.41 -33.68
C ARG A 50 -15.84 1.86 -34.67
N GLN A 51 -14.60 2.34 -34.65
CA GLN A 51 -13.51 1.77 -35.46
C GLN A 51 -13.20 0.35 -35.01
N ASP A 52 -13.04 0.08 -33.72
CA ASP A 52 -12.80 -1.27 -33.20
C ASP A 52 -13.95 -2.23 -33.52
N THR A 53 -15.21 -1.77 -33.45
CA THR A 53 -16.37 -2.60 -33.82
C THR A 53 -16.44 -2.84 -35.34
N THR A 54 -15.96 -1.90 -36.16
CA THR A 54 -15.90 -2.05 -37.63
C THR A 54 -14.74 -2.92 -38.07
N VAL A 55 -13.59 -2.84 -37.39
CA VAL A 55 -12.42 -3.71 -37.57
C VAL A 55 -12.76 -5.14 -37.16
N MET A 56 -13.42 -5.34 -36.00
CA MET A 56 -13.96 -6.64 -35.59
C MET A 56 -14.98 -7.24 -36.58
N ALA A 57 -15.74 -6.40 -37.29
CA ALA A 57 -16.70 -6.85 -38.30
C ALA A 57 -16.05 -7.13 -39.67
N LEU A 58 -14.89 -6.55 -39.96
CA LEU A 58 -14.13 -6.77 -41.21
C LEU A 58 -13.14 -7.93 -41.08
N ASP A 59 -12.59 -8.18 -39.89
CA ASP A 59 -11.62 -9.27 -39.66
C ASP A 59 -12.24 -10.68 -39.65
N HIS A 60 -13.57 -10.78 -39.76
CA HIS A 60 -14.25 -12.06 -40.03
C HIS A 60 -14.42 -12.38 -41.52
N GLU A 61 -14.02 -11.50 -42.44
CA GLU A 61 -14.02 -11.76 -43.88
C GLU A 61 -12.69 -11.38 -44.55
N LYS A 62 -11.66 -12.22 -44.40
CA LYS A 62 -10.77 -12.72 -45.47
C LYS A 62 -9.43 -13.18 -44.92
N GLY A 63 -9.10 -14.43 -45.24
CA GLY A 63 -7.73 -14.88 -45.24
C GLY A 63 -6.98 -14.48 -46.52
N GLN A 64 -5.67 -14.71 -46.43
CA GLN A 64 -4.71 -15.01 -47.49
C GLN A 64 -3.88 -13.85 -48.08
N ASP A 65 -2.57 -14.01 -47.86
CA ASP A 65 -1.43 -13.74 -48.76
C ASP A 65 -0.75 -12.36 -48.77
N GLY A 66 0.59 -12.39 -48.90
CA GLY A 66 1.35 -11.32 -49.57
C GLY A 66 2.44 -10.60 -48.78
N SER A 67 3.68 -10.88 -49.15
CA SER A 67 4.98 -10.33 -48.76
C SER A 67 5.28 -8.85 -49.09
N THR A 68 6.45 -8.41 -48.59
CA THR A 68 7.52 -7.53 -49.19
C THR A 68 7.61 -6.02 -48.84
N GLU A 69 8.70 -5.71 -48.10
CA GLU A 69 9.80 -4.73 -48.31
C GLU A 69 9.57 -3.20 -48.52
N GLY A 70 10.40 -2.39 -47.83
CA GLY A 70 11.18 -1.29 -48.44
C GLY A 70 11.14 0.13 -47.82
N GLU A 71 12.22 0.50 -47.11
CA GLU A 71 13.03 1.78 -47.10
C GLU A 71 12.38 3.18 -46.83
N GLU A 72 12.84 3.93 -45.81
CA GLU A 72 13.82 5.08 -45.81
C GLU A 72 13.36 6.33 -46.64
N GLU A 73 13.50 7.62 -46.30
CA GLU A 73 14.31 8.44 -45.38
C GLU A 73 13.78 9.92 -45.39
N GLY A 74 14.22 10.78 -44.44
CA GLY A 74 14.28 12.27 -44.56
C GLY A 74 13.27 13.11 -43.71
N VAL A 75 13.59 13.80 -42.60
CA VAL A 75 14.44 15.02 -42.37
C VAL A 75 13.79 16.31 -42.97
N THR A 76 13.61 17.50 -42.36
CA THR A 76 14.21 18.34 -41.28
C THR A 76 13.15 19.29 -40.63
N ASP A 77 13.60 20.06 -39.62
CA ASP A 77 13.17 21.38 -39.10
C ASP A 77 12.38 21.30 -37.78
N GLY A 78 12.70 22.01 -36.70
CA GLY A 78 13.64 23.08 -36.39
C GLY A 78 13.22 23.67 -35.02
N GLU A 79 14.07 24.53 -34.44
CA GLU A 79 13.77 25.48 -33.33
C GLU A 79 13.96 25.03 -31.85
N THR A 80 15.15 25.40 -31.34
CA THR A 80 15.41 26.17 -30.10
C THR A 80 14.56 25.88 -28.85
N ALA A 81 15.12 25.12 -27.92
CA ALA A 81 14.71 25.14 -26.52
C ALA A 81 15.47 26.24 -25.76
N GLU A 82 14.78 27.35 -25.47
CA GLU A 82 15.21 28.32 -24.47
C GLU A 82 15.12 27.72 -23.07
N ALA A 83 16.16 27.94 -22.27
CA ALA A 83 16.23 27.54 -20.87
C ALA A 83 15.19 28.29 -20.03
N VAL A 84 14.27 27.56 -19.41
CA VAL A 84 13.33 28.08 -18.42
C VAL A 84 14.06 28.29 -17.09
N PRO A 85 13.99 29.48 -16.45
CA PRO A 85 14.62 29.70 -15.16
C PRO A 85 13.86 28.98 -14.05
N VAL A 86 14.61 28.21 -13.27
CA VAL A 86 14.22 27.62 -11.98
C VAL A 86 13.86 28.75 -11.02
N VAL A 87 12.59 28.85 -10.64
CA VAL A 87 12.15 29.67 -9.50
C VAL A 87 11.97 28.75 -8.30
N GLY A 88 12.85 28.95 -7.31
CA GLY A 88 12.93 28.16 -6.09
C GLY A 88 11.68 28.26 -5.22
N TYR A 89 11.39 27.14 -4.58
CA TYR A 89 10.37 26.98 -3.56
C TYR A 89 10.82 27.71 -2.28
N ALA A 90 10.25 28.89 -2.02
CA ALA A 90 10.46 29.63 -0.78
C ALA A 90 9.11 29.93 -0.13
N GLY A 91 8.83 29.29 1.01
CA GLY A 91 7.59 29.54 1.73
C GLY A 91 7.35 28.70 2.98
N ARG A 92 8.34 28.52 3.86
CA ARG A 92 8.01 28.25 5.27
C ARG A 92 7.75 29.60 5.94
N LYS A 93 6.51 29.86 6.35
CA LYS A 93 6.20 31.00 7.22
C LYS A 93 7.00 30.84 8.51
N SER A 94 7.59 31.93 9.00
CA SER A 94 8.32 31.91 10.27
C SER A 94 7.35 31.74 11.44
N LEU A 95 7.81 31.13 12.54
CA LEU A 95 7.03 30.97 13.78
C LEU A 95 6.43 32.29 14.29
N GLN A 96 7.11 33.42 14.02
CA GLN A 96 6.66 34.77 14.37
C GLN A 96 5.42 35.23 13.57
N GLU A 97 5.23 34.72 12.34
CA GLU A 97 4.05 35.04 11.52
C GLU A 97 2.83 34.17 11.90
N VAL A 98 3.07 33.00 12.50
CA VAL A 98 2.03 32.13 13.08
C VAL A 98 1.54 32.68 14.42
N GLU A 99 2.44 33.16 15.28
CA GLU A 99 2.07 33.80 16.56
C GLU A 99 1.27 35.09 16.36
N ARG A 100 1.63 35.91 15.36
CA ARG A 100 0.90 37.13 15.04
C ARG A 100 -0.54 36.86 14.55
N LEU A 101 -0.76 35.79 13.79
CA LEU A 101 -2.09 35.38 13.33
C LEU A 101 -2.97 34.81 14.47
N TYR A 102 -2.34 34.26 15.51
CA TYR A 102 -3.01 33.83 16.75
C TYR A 102 -3.42 35.04 17.62
N GLU A 103 -2.62 36.10 17.68
CA GLU A 103 -2.95 37.32 18.43
C GLU A 103 -4.03 38.19 17.74
N GLU A 104 -4.05 38.25 16.40
CA GLU A 104 -4.98 39.09 15.64
C GLU A 104 -6.42 38.53 15.58
N ASN A 105 -6.65 37.21 15.77
CA ASN A 105 -7.97 36.58 15.55
C ASN A 105 -8.73 36.08 16.80
N LYS A 106 -8.24 36.33 18.03
CA LYS A 106 -8.97 36.14 19.32
C LYS A 106 -10.06 35.04 19.39
N LEU A 107 -9.79 33.83 18.90
CA LEU A 107 -10.63 32.67 19.17
C LEU A 107 -9.88 31.77 20.15
N ARG A 108 -10.47 31.56 21.32
CA ARG A 108 -9.97 30.64 22.35
C ARG A 108 -10.75 29.33 22.28
N ALA A 109 -10.16 28.26 22.80
CA ALA A 109 -10.79 26.95 22.87
C ALA A 109 -12.11 26.91 23.68
N SER A 110 -12.43 27.99 24.41
CA SER A 110 -13.71 28.22 25.10
C SER A 110 -14.81 28.82 24.21
N ASP A 111 -14.49 29.20 22.96
CA ASP A 111 -15.44 29.84 22.03
C ASP A 111 -16.04 28.84 21.02
N LEU A 112 -15.75 27.54 21.20
CA LEU A 112 -16.32 26.44 20.44
C LEU A 112 -17.28 25.64 21.33
N ASP A 113 -18.40 26.28 21.71
CA ASP A 113 -19.54 25.59 22.31
C ASP A 113 -20.22 24.73 21.24
N PHE A 114 -19.74 23.50 21.09
CA PHE A 114 -20.25 22.49 20.16
C PHE A 114 -21.56 21.82 20.64
N TRP A 115 -22.16 22.25 21.76
CA TRP A 115 -23.29 21.54 22.40
C TRP A 115 -24.65 22.26 22.40
N ASP A 116 -24.81 23.41 21.74
CA ASP A 116 -26.07 24.19 21.77
C ASP A 116 -26.87 24.20 20.45
N MET A 117 -26.78 23.12 19.65
CA MET A 117 -27.48 23.03 18.35
C MET A 117 -28.73 22.14 18.35
N TYR A 118 -29.47 22.07 19.45
CA TYR A 118 -30.87 21.59 19.44
C TYR A 118 -31.78 22.65 20.08
N PRO A 119 -32.82 23.13 19.37
CA PRO A 119 -33.66 24.21 19.86
C PRO A 119 -34.63 23.71 20.93
N ASP A 120 -34.52 24.28 22.14
CA ASP A 120 -35.59 24.25 23.13
C ASP A 120 -36.50 25.45 22.95
N GLU A 121 -37.79 25.19 22.73
CA GLU A 121 -38.88 26.12 23.02
C GLU A 121 -40.23 25.35 23.18
N PRO A 122 -41.24 25.89 23.90
CA PRO A 122 -41.16 26.82 25.01
C PRO A 122 -42.24 26.64 26.13
N GLU A 123 -42.14 27.53 27.13
CA GLU A 123 -43.15 28.03 28.08
C GLU A 123 -43.58 27.21 29.32
N ARG A 124 -43.26 27.75 30.51
CA ARG A 124 -44.24 28.56 31.26
C ARG A 124 -43.65 29.43 32.36
N THR A 125 -44.31 30.56 32.50
CA THR A 125 -44.02 31.77 33.27
C THR A 125 -44.26 31.65 34.78
N GLU A 126 -43.58 32.56 35.46
CA GLU A 126 -43.45 32.91 36.87
C GLU A 126 -44.65 32.83 37.85
N VAL A 127 -44.21 32.84 39.12
CA VAL A 127 -44.73 33.42 40.38
C VAL A 127 -45.65 32.65 41.33
N SER A 128 -45.23 32.80 42.59
CA SER A 128 -45.66 32.30 43.88
C SER A 128 -47.08 32.70 44.32
N GLU A 129 -47.74 31.81 45.06
CA GLU A 129 -48.12 31.99 46.47
C GLU A 129 -49.07 30.85 46.91
N MET A 130 -49.09 30.58 48.23
CA MET A 130 -50.05 29.80 49.03
C MET A 130 -49.59 28.44 49.60
N GLU A 131 -49.24 28.54 50.89
CA GLU A 131 -49.77 27.78 52.03
C GLU A 131 -49.45 26.29 52.24
N GLU A 132 -48.86 26.08 53.42
CA GLU A 132 -48.82 24.88 54.27
C GLU A 132 -49.87 23.79 54.01
N ALA A 133 -49.41 22.55 53.83
CA ALA A 133 -49.83 21.41 54.65
C ALA A 133 -48.89 20.22 54.38
N GLY A 134 -48.26 19.71 55.43
CA GLY A 134 -47.21 18.70 55.31
C GLY A 134 -47.69 17.30 54.99
N GLN A 135 -46.74 16.45 54.57
CA GLN A 135 -46.54 15.11 55.09
C GLN A 135 -45.24 14.53 54.53
N LYS A 136 -44.54 13.80 55.40
CA LYS A 136 -43.40 12.94 55.08
C LYS A 136 -43.81 11.91 54.04
N GLU A 137 -42.95 11.61 53.07
CA GLU A 137 -42.71 10.27 52.53
C GLU A 137 -41.42 10.27 51.69
N ASP A 138 -40.46 9.45 52.14
CA ASP A 138 -39.48 8.60 51.44
C ASP A 138 -38.73 9.17 50.23
N GLY A 139 -37.39 9.24 50.17
CA GLY A 139 -36.39 8.38 50.79
C GLY A 139 -35.96 7.18 49.92
N GLU A 140 -36.37 7.09 48.65
CA GLU A 140 -36.02 5.93 47.80
C GLU A 140 -35.73 6.21 46.30
N GLU A 141 -35.87 7.44 45.79
CA GLU A 141 -35.70 7.69 44.35
C GLU A 141 -34.27 8.07 43.91
N GLY A 142 -33.41 8.51 44.84
CA GLY A 142 -32.02 8.91 44.56
C GLY A 142 -31.06 7.75 44.32
N GLU A 143 -31.18 6.65 45.09
CA GLU A 143 -30.32 5.46 44.94
C GLU A 143 -30.69 4.61 43.72
N ARG A 144 -31.98 4.60 43.34
CA ARG A 144 -32.50 3.81 42.22
C ARG A 144 -32.11 4.39 40.85
N SER A 145 -31.87 5.70 40.78
CA SER A 145 -31.36 6.41 39.60
C SER A 145 -29.87 6.10 39.38
N GLY A 146 -29.03 6.27 40.40
CA GLY A 146 -27.59 5.97 40.32
C GLY A 146 -27.28 4.50 40.00
N ALA A 147 -28.03 3.56 40.60
CA ALA A 147 -27.87 2.13 40.32
C ALA A 147 -28.23 1.77 38.86
N LYS A 148 -29.18 2.47 38.24
CA LYS A 148 -29.59 2.24 36.85
C LYS A 148 -28.54 2.78 35.87
N TYR A 149 -27.96 3.95 36.15
CA TYR A 149 -26.84 4.49 35.38
C TYR A 149 -25.56 3.65 35.52
N GLU A 150 -25.26 3.11 36.71
CA GLU A 150 -24.15 2.17 36.89
C GLU A 150 -24.37 0.82 36.21
N GLU A 151 -25.61 0.31 36.21
CA GLU A 151 -25.95 -0.94 35.51
C GLU A 151 -25.90 -0.75 33.99
N GLU A 152 -26.34 0.41 33.48
CA GLU A 152 -26.28 0.76 32.06
C GLU A 152 -24.84 1.04 31.61
N ALA A 153 -24.02 1.71 32.43
CA ALA A 153 -22.59 1.88 32.19
C ALA A 153 -21.85 0.53 32.16
N LYS A 154 -22.17 -0.40 33.08
CA LYS A 154 -21.61 -1.75 33.06
C LYS A 154 -22.05 -2.56 31.84
N ARG A 155 -23.29 -2.41 31.38
CA ARG A 155 -23.76 -3.07 30.15
C ARG A 155 -23.08 -2.51 28.90
N VAL A 156 -22.90 -1.20 28.83
CA VAL A 156 -22.15 -0.55 27.74
C VAL A 156 -20.68 -0.99 27.78
N GLU A 157 -20.06 -1.04 28.96
CA GLU A 157 -18.70 -1.53 29.14
C GLU A 157 -18.57 -3.03 28.79
N GLU A 158 -19.55 -3.85 29.16
CA GLU A 158 -19.63 -5.26 28.75
C GLU A 158 -19.86 -5.43 27.24
N GLU A 159 -20.67 -4.58 26.60
CA GLU A 159 -20.88 -4.56 25.15
C GLU A 159 -19.65 -4.03 24.39
N GLU A 160 -18.94 -3.04 24.91
CA GLU A 160 -17.68 -2.54 24.36
C GLU A 160 -16.57 -3.59 24.48
N ILE A 161 -16.49 -4.28 25.63
CA ILE A 161 -15.57 -5.42 25.82
C ILE A 161 -15.95 -6.60 24.90
N ALA A 162 -17.25 -6.86 24.71
CA ALA A 162 -17.73 -7.93 23.83
C ALA A 162 -17.50 -7.64 22.34
N ASN A 163 -17.48 -6.37 21.95
CA ASN A 163 -17.22 -5.92 20.58
C ASN A 163 -15.78 -5.47 20.34
N ASP A 164 -14.86 -5.72 21.29
CA ASP A 164 -13.45 -5.41 21.16
C ASP A 164 -12.79 -6.31 20.08
N PRO A 165 -12.39 -5.74 18.92
CA PRO A 165 -11.78 -6.51 17.83
C PRO A 165 -10.48 -7.21 18.24
N SER A 166 -9.82 -6.75 19.32
CA SER A 166 -8.58 -7.36 19.79
C SER A 166 -8.77 -8.72 20.49
N ARG A 167 -10.00 -9.06 20.87
CA ARG A 167 -10.30 -10.24 21.71
C ARG A 167 -11.24 -11.23 21.04
N ASP A 168 -11.80 -10.91 19.88
CA ASP A 168 -12.84 -11.71 19.25
C ASP A 168 -12.32 -12.89 18.39
N GLY A 169 -11.01 -12.91 18.10
CA GLY A 169 -10.37 -13.91 17.24
C GLY A 169 -10.79 -13.87 15.77
N LYS A 170 -11.56 -12.85 15.38
CA LYS A 170 -12.05 -12.64 14.00
C LYS A 170 -11.35 -11.48 13.32
N HIS A 171 -10.68 -10.60 14.07
CA HIS A 171 -9.89 -9.52 13.51
C HIS A 171 -8.39 -9.74 13.67
N THR A 172 -7.62 -9.07 12.82
CA THR A 172 -6.17 -8.98 12.92
C THR A 172 -5.76 -7.52 12.84
N LEU A 173 -4.75 -7.12 13.64
CA LEU A 173 -4.26 -5.75 13.66
C LEU A 173 -3.29 -5.50 12.50
N LEU A 174 -3.57 -4.48 11.70
CA LEU A 174 -2.64 -3.93 10.73
C LEU A 174 -1.98 -2.68 11.30
N THR A 175 -0.70 -2.48 10.97
CA THR A 175 0.05 -1.28 11.27
C THR A 175 0.55 -0.70 9.97
N TYR A 176 0.18 0.54 9.67
CA TYR A 176 0.56 1.26 8.46
C TYR A 176 1.91 1.97 8.62
N ALA A 177 2.49 2.42 7.49
CA ALA A 177 3.78 3.10 7.48
C ALA A 177 3.80 4.43 8.26
N ASP A 178 2.65 5.09 8.40
CA ASP A 178 2.50 6.30 9.21
C ASP A 178 2.32 6.03 10.72
N GLY A 179 2.32 4.76 11.12
CA GLY A 179 2.12 4.31 12.50
C GLY A 179 0.66 4.19 12.91
N THR A 180 -0.30 4.44 12.01
CA THR A 180 -1.70 4.20 12.30
C THR A 180 -2.00 2.70 12.35
N GLU A 181 -3.00 2.34 13.14
CA GLU A 181 -3.41 0.95 13.35
C GLU A 181 -4.87 0.75 12.98
N GLU A 182 -5.18 -0.42 12.42
CA GLU A 182 -6.55 -0.78 12.05
C GLU A 182 -6.80 -2.27 12.27
N TRP A 183 -7.92 -2.58 12.94
CA TRP A 183 -8.41 -3.94 13.07
C TRP A 183 -9.21 -4.33 11.84
N VAL A 184 -8.82 -5.42 11.19
CA VAL A 184 -9.44 -5.87 9.94
C VAL A 184 -9.97 -7.28 10.09
N LEU A 185 -11.15 -7.53 9.55
CA LEU A 185 -11.77 -8.85 9.56
C LEU A 185 -10.91 -9.87 8.81
N ILE A 186 -10.65 -10.98 9.48
CA ILE A 186 -10.03 -12.17 8.89
C ILE A 186 -11.06 -12.81 7.96
N ASN A 187 -10.68 -12.99 6.70
CA ASN A 187 -11.52 -13.61 5.69
C ASN A 187 -11.59 -15.12 5.93
N PRO A 188 -12.77 -15.70 6.26
CA PRO A 188 -12.91 -17.12 6.57
C PRO A 188 -12.77 -18.03 5.35
N TYR A 189 -12.75 -17.48 4.13
CA TYR A 189 -12.59 -18.25 2.89
C TYR A 189 -11.12 -18.45 2.49
N LEU A 190 -10.19 -17.76 3.15
CA LEU A 190 -8.76 -17.96 2.96
C LEU A 190 -8.26 -19.05 3.92
N GLU A 191 -7.36 -19.89 3.44
CA GLU A 191 -6.72 -20.92 4.27
C GLU A 191 -5.93 -20.24 5.39
N GLN A 192 -6.30 -20.51 6.63
CA GLN A 192 -5.59 -19.99 7.81
C GLN A 192 -4.29 -20.76 8.03
N ASN A 193 -3.29 -20.11 8.61
CA ASN A 193 -2.11 -20.85 9.05
C ASN A 193 -2.46 -21.76 10.24
N THR A 194 -1.73 -22.86 10.36
CA THR A 194 -1.95 -23.89 11.39
C THR A 194 -0.71 -24.08 12.27
N TYR A 195 0.20 -23.10 12.26
CA TYR A 195 1.45 -23.17 13.01
C TYR A 195 1.17 -23.06 14.51
N ASP A 196 1.61 -24.06 15.26
CA ASP A 196 1.77 -23.93 16.71
C ASP A 196 3.05 -23.16 16.99
N TYR A 197 2.93 -21.87 17.32
CA TYR A 197 4.09 -21.00 17.58
C TYR A 197 4.87 -21.35 18.85
N THR A 198 4.35 -22.24 19.72
CA THR A 198 5.13 -22.76 20.86
C THR A 198 6.29 -23.66 20.40
N ASN A 199 6.25 -24.11 19.14
CA ASN A 199 7.30 -24.88 18.49
C ASN A 199 8.39 -24.03 17.83
N LEU A 200 8.24 -22.70 17.80
CA LEU A 200 9.31 -21.80 17.38
C LEU A 200 10.40 -21.76 18.45
N GLN A 201 11.65 -21.95 18.01
CA GLN A 201 12.81 -21.91 18.89
C GLN A 201 13.91 -21.09 18.26
N MET A 202 14.48 -20.17 19.04
CA MET A 202 15.65 -19.41 18.65
C MET A 202 16.92 -20.13 19.13
N LYS A 203 17.79 -20.52 18.21
CA LYS A 203 19.11 -21.11 18.49
C LYS A 203 20.20 -20.10 18.17
N GLY A 204 20.63 -19.36 19.20
CA GLY A 204 21.47 -18.18 18.99
C GLY A 204 20.64 -17.08 18.34
N ASP A 205 21.00 -16.69 17.11
CA ASP A 205 20.27 -15.69 16.30
C ASP A 205 19.48 -16.32 15.14
N LYS A 206 19.33 -17.65 15.14
CA LYS A 206 18.71 -18.43 14.06
C LYS A 206 17.40 -19.06 14.52
N MET A 207 16.33 -18.79 13.79
CA MET A 207 15.01 -19.33 14.07
C MET A 207 14.90 -20.77 13.52
N SER A 208 14.20 -21.62 14.25
CA SER A 208 13.85 -22.98 13.84
C SER A 208 12.42 -23.32 14.27
N TYR A 209 11.76 -24.21 13.53
CA TYR A 209 10.43 -24.73 13.86
C TYR A 209 10.47 -26.25 14.06
N TYR A 210 10.02 -26.71 15.23
CA TYR A 210 10.07 -28.12 15.61
C TYR A 210 8.71 -28.80 15.54
N ASP A 211 8.59 -29.90 14.81
CA ASP A 211 7.43 -30.79 14.92
C ASP A 211 7.85 -32.15 15.48
N ASN A 212 7.18 -32.58 16.55
CA ASN A 212 7.45 -33.86 17.22
C ASN A 212 8.94 -34.08 17.54
N GLY A 213 9.64 -33.02 17.98
CA GLY A 213 11.06 -33.04 18.34
C GLY A 213 12.04 -33.06 17.16
N ARG A 214 11.57 -32.92 15.92
CA ARG A 214 12.39 -32.78 14.71
C ARG A 214 12.31 -31.36 14.19
N ASP A 215 13.45 -30.80 13.79
CA ASP A 215 13.47 -29.56 13.04
C ASP A 215 12.87 -29.85 11.65
N ILE A 216 11.80 -29.14 11.31
CA ILE A 216 11.14 -29.25 10.00
C ILE A 216 11.22 -27.93 9.23
N SER A 217 11.99 -26.97 9.74
CA SER A 217 12.27 -25.71 9.07
C SER A 217 13.61 -25.74 8.36
N TYR A 218 13.71 -24.92 7.33
CA TYR A 218 14.92 -24.68 6.57
C TYR A 218 15.32 -23.23 6.75
N LEU A 219 16.58 -22.98 7.08
CA LEU A 219 17.09 -21.64 7.33
C LEU A 219 17.62 -21.02 6.04
N GLY A 220 17.24 -19.78 5.76
CA GLY A 220 17.65 -19.10 4.53
C GLY A 220 17.97 -17.62 4.67
N LEU A 221 18.61 -17.08 3.65
CA LEU A 221 18.95 -15.66 3.54
C LEU A 221 18.34 -15.05 2.28
N ASP A 222 18.00 -13.78 2.33
CA ASP A 222 17.74 -12.99 1.12
C ASP A 222 18.86 -11.99 0.86
N LEU A 223 19.27 -11.90 -0.41
CA LEU A 223 20.50 -11.20 -0.82
C LEU A 223 20.27 -10.39 -2.10
N SER A 224 20.92 -9.23 -2.18
CA SER A 224 20.96 -8.35 -3.35
C SER A 224 22.32 -7.67 -3.46
N LYS A 225 22.48 -6.76 -4.44
CA LYS A 225 23.68 -5.90 -4.51
C LYS A 225 23.98 -5.13 -3.22
N TYR A 226 23.00 -4.86 -2.38
CA TYR A 226 23.20 -4.11 -1.14
C TYR A 226 24.00 -4.88 -0.07
N ASN A 227 24.13 -6.20 -0.21
CA ASN A 227 24.93 -7.03 0.68
C ASN A 227 26.42 -7.09 0.27
N GLY A 228 26.80 -6.48 -0.85
CA GLY A 228 28.17 -6.43 -1.33
C GLY A 228 28.72 -7.80 -1.74
N ASP A 229 29.99 -8.06 -1.42
CA ASP A 229 30.64 -9.35 -1.66
C ASP A 229 30.27 -10.35 -0.56
N VAL A 230 29.78 -11.52 -0.97
CA VAL A 230 29.34 -12.60 -0.06
C VAL A 230 30.23 -13.84 -0.24
N ASP A 231 30.69 -14.40 0.89
CA ASP A 231 31.35 -15.71 0.95
C ASP A 231 30.30 -16.80 1.20
N PHE A 232 29.82 -17.41 0.11
CA PHE A 232 28.81 -18.46 0.17
C PHE A 232 29.30 -19.76 0.83
N THR A 233 30.62 -20.00 0.89
CA THR A 233 31.18 -21.16 1.61
C THR A 233 31.05 -20.95 3.11
N ALA A 234 31.36 -19.73 3.58
CA ALA A 234 31.14 -19.35 4.97
C ALA A 234 29.63 -19.38 5.31
N VAL A 235 28.77 -18.85 4.45
CA VAL A 235 27.30 -18.91 4.60
C VAL A 235 26.81 -20.37 4.72
N LYS A 236 27.27 -21.29 3.87
CA LYS A 236 26.91 -22.70 3.99
C LYS A 236 27.40 -23.31 5.31
N SER A 237 28.61 -22.93 5.76
CA SER A 237 29.18 -23.41 7.03
C SER A 237 28.42 -22.91 8.26
N GLU A 238 27.68 -21.81 8.14
CA GLU A 238 26.76 -21.29 9.15
C GLU A 238 25.45 -22.10 9.24
N GLY A 239 25.29 -23.16 8.45
CA GLY A 239 24.08 -23.98 8.47
C GLY A 239 22.89 -23.32 7.76
N ILE A 240 23.17 -22.48 6.76
CA ILE A 240 22.16 -21.96 5.84
C ILE A 240 21.82 -23.03 4.81
N ASP A 241 20.53 -23.28 4.61
CA ASP A 241 20.01 -24.29 3.69
C ASP A 241 19.79 -23.70 2.29
N PHE A 242 19.17 -22.51 2.22
CA PHE A 242 18.81 -21.85 0.97
C PHE A 242 19.12 -20.35 0.94
N VAL A 243 19.15 -19.78 -0.26
CA VAL A 243 19.22 -18.34 -0.48
C VAL A 243 18.20 -17.86 -1.51
N MET A 244 17.58 -16.71 -1.25
CA MET A 244 16.71 -15.98 -2.17
C MET A 244 17.50 -14.79 -2.74
N ILE A 245 17.88 -14.85 -4.00
CA ILE A 245 18.75 -13.84 -4.62
C ILE A 245 17.92 -12.89 -5.46
N ARG A 246 18.09 -11.58 -5.29
CA ARG A 246 17.45 -10.60 -6.16
C ARG A 246 17.98 -10.77 -7.56
N LEU A 247 17.10 -11.11 -8.50
CA LEU A 247 17.46 -11.20 -9.90
C LEU A 247 17.56 -9.82 -10.52
N GLY A 248 16.58 -8.97 -10.21
CA GLY A 248 16.52 -7.64 -10.76
C GLY A 248 15.35 -6.85 -10.22
N SER A 249 15.10 -5.73 -10.87
CA SER A 249 14.02 -4.82 -10.51
C SER A 249 13.49 -4.11 -11.74
N ARG A 250 12.21 -3.73 -11.71
CA ARG A 250 11.72 -2.64 -12.54
C ARG A 250 11.86 -1.33 -11.78
N GLY A 251 12.43 -0.32 -12.42
CA GLY A 251 12.67 0.99 -11.80
C GLY A 251 11.37 1.70 -11.42
N TYR A 252 11.24 2.11 -10.16
CA TYR A 252 10.02 2.73 -9.62
C TYR A 252 9.68 4.09 -10.25
N GLY A 253 10.65 4.77 -10.89
CA GLY A 253 10.43 6.01 -11.65
C GLY A 253 10.56 5.81 -13.17
N SER A 254 11.56 5.04 -13.62
CA SER A 254 11.85 4.86 -15.05
C SER A 254 10.98 3.80 -15.75
N GLY A 255 10.43 2.85 -15.00
CA GLY A 255 9.76 1.67 -15.56
C GLY A 255 10.70 0.70 -16.28
N GLN A 256 12.02 0.91 -16.24
CA GLN A 256 12.98 0.04 -16.93
C GLN A 256 13.32 -1.19 -16.09
N ILE A 257 13.39 -2.36 -16.74
CA ILE A 257 13.89 -3.60 -16.13
C ILE A 257 15.42 -3.56 -16.11
N THR A 258 15.98 -3.86 -14.94
CA THR A 258 17.43 -3.89 -14.72
C THR A 258 17.81 -5.14 -13.94
N LEU A 259 18.88 -5.82 -14.37
CA LEU A 259 19.49 -6.92 -13.63
C LEU A 259 20.18 -6.38 -12.37
N ASP A 260 20.06 -7.11 -11.24
CA ASP A 260 20.83 -6.77 -10.05
C ASP A 260 22.33 -6.99 -10.32
N GLU A 261 23.15 -5.98 -10.00
CA GLU A 261 24.59 -5.95 -10.30
C GLU A 261 25.37 -7.13 -9.71
N LYS A 262 24.86 -7.75 -8.63
CA LYS A 262 25.47 -8.90 -7.98
C LYS A 262 24.80 -10.22 -8.31
N PHE A 263 23.75 -10.23 -9.14
CA PHE A 263 22.96 -11.43 -9.40
C PHE A 263 23.81 -12.60 -9.90
N GLU A 264 24.51 -12.43 -11.04
CA GLU A 264 25.27 -13.51 -11.69
C GLU A 264 26.38 -14.07 -10.80
N GLU A 265 27.04 -13.19 -10.05
CA GLU A 265 28.08 -13.56 -9.10
C GLU A 265 27.48 -14.36 -7.93
N ASN A 266 26.41 -13.85 -7.33
CA ASN A 266 25.76 -14.46 -6.17
C ASN A 266 25.17 -15.82 -6.52
N ILE A 267 24.42 -15.93 -7.62
CA ILE A 267 23.78 -17.19 -8.01
C ILE A 267 24.82 -18.27 -8.33
N THR A 268 25.89 -17.92 -9.05
CA THR A 268 26.95 -18.87 -9.40
C THR A 268 27.68 -19.36 -8.15
N LYS A 269 28.02 -18.46 -7.23
CA LYS A 269 28.71 -18.82 -5.98
C LYS A 269 27.81 -19.60 -5.02
N ALA A 270 26.54 -19.26 -4.90
CA ALA A 270 25.58 -19.97 -4.07
C ALA A 270 25.39 -21.43 -4.53
N ILE A 271 25.14 -21.62 -5.83
CA ILE A 271 25.04 -22.97 -6.43
C ILE A 271 26.35 -23.73 -6.24
N GLY A 272 27.50 -23.09 -6.47
CA GLY A 272 28.82 -23.70 -6.29
C GLY A 272 29.12 -24.13 -4.84
N ALA A 273 28.52 -23.44 -3.86
CA ALA A 273 28.63 -23.78 -2.44
C ALA A 273 27.63 -24.87 -1.98
N GLY A 274 26.75 -25.35 -2.88
CA GLY A 274 25.73 -26.35 -2.54
C GLY A 274 24.59 -25.80 -1.68
N LEU A 275 24.26 -24.52 -1.84
CA LEU A 275 23.03 -23.93 -1.30
C LEU A 275 21.88 -24.17 -2.28
N GLU A 276 20.68 -24.37 -1.73
CA GLU A 276 19.48 -24.31 -2.54
C GLU A 276 19.19 -22.85 -2.92
N VAL A 277 18.71 -22.60 -4.14
CA VAL A 277 18.63 -21.24 -4.68
C VAL A 277 17.27 -20.94 -5.26
N GLY A 278 16.66 -19.85 -4.76
CA GLY A 278 15.49 -19.21 -5.32
C GLY A 278 15.84 -17.77 -5.70
N VAL A 279 14.91 -17.10 -6.37
CA VAL A 279 15.11 -15.71 -6.79
C VAL A 279 13.88 -14.87 -6.52
N TYR A 280 14.09 -13.57 -6.35
CA TYR A 280 12.99 -12.62 -6.27
C TYR A 280 13.22 -11.45 -7.22
N PHE A 281 12.12 -10.82 -7.64
CA PHE A 281 12.16 -9.68 -8.54
C PHE A 281 11.33 -8.54 -7.98
N PHE A 282 11.98 -7.40 -7.78
CA PHE A 282 11.34 -6.19 -7.28
C PHE A 282 10.52 -5.55 -8.42
N SER A 283 9.23 -5.82 -8.42
CA SER A 283 8.28 -5.37 -9.43
C SER A 283 7.84 -3.94 -9.17
N GLN A 284 7.77 -3.18 -10.25
CA GLN A 284 7.12 -1.87 -10.33
C GLN A 284 6.21 -1.83 -11.56
N ALA A 285 5.70 -3.01 -11.96
CA ALA A 285 4.79 -3.16 -13.09
C ALA A 285 3.46 -2.48 -12.80
N VAL A 286 2.97 -1.71 -13.77
CA VAL A 286 1.66 -1.04 -13.69
C VAL A 286 0.59 -1.69 -14.55
N THR A 287 0.96 -2.68 -15.37
CA THR A 287 0.03 -3.47 -16.17
C THR A 287 0.38 -4.95 -16.14
N ALA A 288 -0.57 -5.81 -16.54
CA ALA A 288 -0.34 -7.24 -16.65
C ALA A 288 0.76 -7.56 -17.69
N GLU A 289 0.84 -6.78 -18.76
CA GLU A 289 1.87 -6.90 -19.79
C GLU A 289 3.26 -6.62 -19.21
N GLU A 290 3.41 -5.54 -18.41
CA GLU A 290 4.68 -5.24 -17.74
C GLU A 290 5.09 -6.36 -16.76
N ALA A 291 4.14 -6.99 -16.07
CA ALA A 291 4.41 -8.15 -15.20
C ALA A 291 4.86 -9.39 -16.00
N VAL A 292 4.28 -9.62 -17.18
CA VAL A 292 4.71 -10.69 -18.09
C VAL A 292 6.11 -10.40 -18.65
N GLU A 293 6.44 -9.14 -18.96
CA GLU A 293 7.80 -8.74 -19.35
C GLU A 293 8.82 -9.04 -18.24
N GLU A 294 8.51 -8.70 -16.99
CA GLU A 294 9.36 -9.00 -15.83
C GLU A 294 9.58 -10.50 -15.66
N SER A 295 8.50 -11.30 -15.74
CA SER A 295 8.58 -12.75 -15.66
C SER A 295 9.38 -13.35 -16.83
N ASN A 296 9.20 -12.86 -18.05
CA ASN A 296 9.97 -13.33 -19.22
C ASN A 296 11.45 -12.99 -19.09
N PHE A 297 11.79 -11.81 -18.58
CA PHE A 297 13.18 -11.43 -18.29
C PHE A 297 13.81 -12.41 -17.28
N ILE A 298 13.11 -12.72 -16.19
CA ILE A 298 13.55 -13.71 -15.20
C ILE A 298 13.80 -15.06 -15.86
N VAL A 299 12.81 -15.59 -16.59
CA VAL A 299 12.90 -16.91 -17.24
C VAL A 299 14.09 -17.00 -18.20
N GLN A 300 14.33 -15.96 -18.99
CA GLN A 300 15.47 -15.89 -19.90
C GLN A 300 16.80 -15.88 -19.15
N THR A 301 16.91 -15.09 -18.09
CA THR A 301 18.11 -15.01 -17.25
C THR A 301 18.39 -16.33 -16.53
N LEU A 302 17.35 -17.04 -16.10
CA LEU A 302 17.47 -18.30 -15.34
C LEU A 302 17.79 -19.53 -16.20
N ALA A 303 17.71 -19.45 -17.53
CA ALA A 303 17.80 -20.60 -18.43
C ALA A 303 19.05 -21.50 -18.24
N ASN A 304 20.14 -20.94 -17.70
CA ASN A 304 21.40 -21.66 -17.48
C ASN A 304 21.66 -22.03 -16.01
N TYR A 305 20.71 -21.80 -15.11
CA TYR A 305 20.86 -22.02 -13.68
C TYR A 305 19.88 -23.08 -13.19
N LYS A 306 20.36 -23.96 -12.29
CA LYS A 306 19.48 -24.87 -11.58
C LYS A 306 18.85 -24.12 -10.41
N ILE A 307 17.57 -23.82 -10.53
CA ILE A 307 16.76 -23.18 -9.49
C ILE A 307 15.96 -24.26 -8.77
N THR A 308 16.06 -24.27 -7.45
CA THR A 308 15.44 -25.29 -6.57
C THR A 308 14.48 -24.67 -5.57
N TYR A 309 14.54 -23.35 -5.37
CA TYR A 309 13.60 -22.60 -4.55
C TYR A 309 12.78 -21.64 -5.41
N PRO A 310 11.69 -21.05 -4.86
CA PRO A 310 10.71 -20.31 -5.66
C PRO A 310 11.26 -19.11 -6.43
N VAL A 311 10.52 -18.74 -7.49
CA VAL A 311 10.62 -17.44 -8.17
C VAL A 311 9.55 -16.54 -7.60
N VAL A 312 9.98 -15.48 -6.92
CA VAL A 312 9.14 -14.65 -6.07
C VAL A 312 8.79 -13.33 -6.74
N PHE A 313 7.50 -13.02 -6.73
CA PHE A 313 6.96 -11.69 -7.01
C PHE A 313 7.07 -10.82 -5.76
N ASP A 314 7.86 -9.75 -5.83
CA ASP A 314 8.06 -8.79 -4.75
C ASP A 314 7.58 -7.41 -5.23
N MET A 315 6.44 -6.93 -4.72
CA MET A 315 5.92 -5.60 -5.03
C MET A 315 5.75 -4.82 -3.73
N GLU A 316 6.56 -3.78 -3.57
CA GLU A 316 6.54 -2.95 -2.38
C GLU A 316 6.56 -1.46 -2.72
N TYR A 317 6.10 -0.65 -1.77
CA TYR A 317 6.25 0.79 -1.81
C TYR A 317 7.72 1.20 -1.59
N VAL A 318 8.14 2.27 -2.24
CA VAL A 318 9.47 2.84 -2.04
C VAL A 318 9.41 3.83 -0.89
N GLN A 319 10.19 3.59 0.16
CA GLN A 319 10.23 4.49 1.30
C GLN A 319 10.77 5.87 0.88
N ASN A 320 10.08 6.93 1.32
CA ASN A 320 10.45 8.32 1.10
C ASN A 320 10.47 8.78 -0.37
N ASP A 321 9.88 8.02 -1.29
CA ASP A 321 9.75 8.40 -2.70
C ASP A 321 8.39 7.94 -3.24
N LYS A 322 8.01 8.42 -4.43
CA LYS A 322 6.76 8.04 -5.08
C LYS A 322 6.99 6.89 -6.06
N ALA A 323 6.41 5.74 -5.75
CA ALA A 323 6.46 4.55 -6.60
C ALA A 323 5.34 4.55 -7.66
N ARG A 324 5.62 3.99 -8.84
CA ARG A 324 4.61 3.82 -9.92
C ARG A 324 3.38 3.05 -9.47
N ILE A 325 3.57 2.05 -8.60
CA ILE A 325 2.51 1.15 -8.12
C ILE A 325 1.48 1.86 -7.22
N GLU A 326 1.78 3.05 -6.69
CA GLU A 326 0.83 3.83 -5.88
C GLU A 326 -0.40 4.28 -6.66
N ALA A 327 -0.29 4.39 -7.99
CA ALA A 327 -1.42 4.76 -8.84
C ALA A 327 -2.41 3.60 -9.05
N LEU A 328 -2.02 2.37 -8.70
CA LEU A 328 -2.83 1.17 -8.92
C LEU A 328 -3.82 0.94 -7.78
N SER A 329 -5.05 0.65 -8.17
CA SER A 329 -6.05 0.05 -7.28
C SER A 329 -5.64 -1.36 -6.85
N ARG A 330 -6.27 -1.85 -5.77
CA ARG A 330 -6.11 -3.22 -5.27
C ARG A 330 -6.36 -4.28 -6.35
N ASP A 331 -7.37 -4.07 -7.20
CA ASP A 331 -7.68 -5.02 -8.28
C ASP A 331 -6.61 -5.00 -9.39
N GLU A 332 -6.05 -3.84 -9.71
CA GLU A 332 -4.96 -3.71 -10.67
C GLU A 332 -3.68 -4.36 -10.13
N LYS A 333 -3.29 -4.08 -8.88
CA LYS A 333 -2.15 -4.77 -8.22
C LYS A 333 -2.33 -6.29 -8.22
N THR A 334 -3.54 -6.76 -7.96
CA THR A 334 -3.87 -8.19 -8.01
C THR A 334 -3.74 -8.76 -9.42
N ALA A 335 -4.19 -8.04 -10.44
CA ALA A 335 -4.07 -8.48 -11.83
C ALA A 335 -2.60 -8.55 -12.28
N VAL A 336 -1.77 -7.57 -11.89
CA VAL A 336 -0.32 -7.56 -12.13
C VAL A 336 0.36 -8.75 -11.46
N ALA A 337 0.12 -8.95 -10.16
CA ALA A 337 0.67 -10.09 -9.41
C ALA A 337 0.27 -11.42 -10.07
N LYS A 338 -1.02 -11.58 -10.39
CA LYS A 338 -1.53 -12.80 -11.03
C LYS A 338 -0.86 -13.07 -12.38
N ALA A 339 -0.68 -12.06 -13.21
CA ALA A 339 -0.04 -12.21 -14.52
C ALA A 339 1.41 -12.69 -14.39
N PHE A 340 2.18 -12.10 -13.47
CA PHE A 340 3.55 -12.51 -13.17
C PHE A 340 3.60 -13.98 -12.69
N LEU A 341 2.77 -14.32 -11.70
CA LEU A 341 2.79 -15.64 -11.06
C LEU A 341 2.35 -16.74 -12.04
N GLN A 342 1.34 -16.47 -12.86
CA GLN A 342 0.87 -17.40 -13.89
C GLN A 342 1.93 -17.65 -14.96
N ASN A 343 2.57 -16.60 -15.47
CA ASN A 343 3.62 -16.75 -16.49
C ASN A 343 4.82 -17.54 -15.94
N THR A 344 5.22 -17.23 -14.71
CA THR A 344 6.29 -17.94 -13.99
C THR A 344 5.99 -19.43 -13.81
N LYS A 345 4.73 -19.77 -13.45
CA LYS A 345 4.25 -21.15 -13.34
C LYS A 345 4.27 -21.88 -14.67
N VAL A 346 3.80 -21.23 -15.74
CA VAL A 346 3.79 -21.80 -17.10
C VAL A 346 5.21 -22.07 -17.60
N ALA A 347 6.18 -21.23 -17.20
CA ALA A 347 7.59 -21.43 -17.50
C ALA A 347 8.26 -22.57 -16.71
N GLY A 348 7.53 -23.24 -15.81
CA GLY A 348 8.00 -24.41 -15.06
C GLY A 348 8.68 -24.08 -13.73
N TYR A 349 8.64 -22.84 -13.27
CA TYR A 349 9.14 -22.46 -11.96
C TYR A 349 8.02 -22.47 -10.91
N GLN A 350 8.38 -22.66 -9.64
CA GLN A 350 7.44 -22.49 -8.53
C GLN A 350 7.24 -20.99 -8.25
N PRO A 351 6.07 -20.40 -8.57
CA PRO A 351 5.78 -19.01 -8.21
C PRO A 351 5.50 -18.86 -6.70
N MET A 352 5.81 -17.69 -6.15
CA MET A 352 5.52 -17.30 -4.78
C MET A 352 5.32 -15.80 -4.67
N ILE A 353 4.51 -15.35 -3.71
CA ILE A 353 4.27 -13.92 -3.44
C ILE A 353 5.04 -13.53 -2.19
N TYR A 354 5.79 -12.43 -2.25
CA TYR A 354 6.38 -11.80 -1.08
C TYR A 354 5.56 -10.57 -0.66
N GLY A 355 5.48 -10.32 0.64
CA GLY A 355 4.93 -9.07 1.13
C GLY A 355 4.84 -8.97 2.64
N ALA A 356 4.78 -7.73 3.12
CA ALA A 356 4.43 -7.43 4.50
C ALA A 356 2.95 -7.75 4.78
N LYS A 357 2.61 -8.01 6.05
CA LYS A 357 1.23 -8.30 6.48
C LYS A 357 0.20 -7.28 5.97
N GLU A 358 0.52 -5.99 6.09
CA GLU A 358 -0.36 -4.90 5.64
C GLU A 358 -0.61 -5.01 4.13
N TRP A 359 0.47 -5.04 3.33
CA TRP A 359 0.40 -5.14 1.88
C TRP A 359 -0.40 -6.37 1.41
N LEU A 360 -0.11 -7.56 1.96
CA LEU A 360 -0.80 -8.80 1.61
C LEU A 360 -2.31 -8.73 1.88
N ILE A 361 -2.74 -8.01 2.92
CA ILE A 361 -4.15 -7.95 3.33
C ILE A 361 -4.88 -6.80 2.63
N ARG A 362 -4.23 -5.65 2.43
CA ARG A 362 -4.86 -4.42 1.92
C ARG A 362 -4.64 -4.18 0.45
N GLU A 363 -3.46 -4.47 -0.06
CA GLU A 363 -3.04 -4.01 -1.39
C GLU A 363 -3.35 -5.01 -2.49
N ILE A 364 -3.63 -6.27 -2.13
CA ILE A 364 -4.02 -7.31 -3.08
C ILE A 364 -5.24 -8.11 -2.62
N ASP A 365 -5.86 -8.79 -3.58
CA ASP A 365 -6.94 -9.73 -3.33
C ASP A 365 -6.45 -11.17 -3.32
N LEU A 366 -6.04 -11.62 -2.13
CA LEU A 366 -5.59 -12.99 -1.88
C LEU A 366 -6.60 -14.06 -2.30
N THR A 367 -7.91 -13.74 -2.34
CA THR A 367 -8.93 -14.71 -2.78
C THR A 367 -8.76 -15.11 -4.25
N LYS A 368 -8.10 -14.28 -5.06
CA LYS A 368 -7.77 -14.53 -6.46
C LYS A 368 -6.39 -15.18 -6.66
N LEU A 369 -5.64 -15.37 -5.57
CA LEU A 369 -4.24 -15.79 -5.55
C LEU A 369 -3.99 -16.99 -4.61
N THR A 370 -5.05 -17.71 -4.21
CA THR A 370 -5.00 -18.82 -3.24
C THR A 370 -4.17 -20.03 -3.67
N GLU A 371 -3.81 -20.13 -4.96
CA GLU A 371 -2.98 -21.20 -5.50
C GLU A 371 -1.46 -20.96 -5.34
N TYR A 372 -1.06 -19.77 -4.86
CA TYR A 372 0.34 -19.36 -4.76
C TYR A 372 0.78 -19.34 -3.30
N ASP A 373 2.00 -19.86 -3.06
CA ASP A 373 2.60 -19.83 -1.72
C ASP A 373 3.01 -18.40 -1.35
N ILE A 374 3.08 -18.12 -0.04
CA ILE A 374 3.42 -16.79 0.50
C ILE A 374 4.75 -16.84 1.24
N TRP A 375 5.62 -15.88 0.94
CA TRP A 375 6.77 -15.47 1.73
C TRP A 375 6.40 -14.22 2.53
N LEU A 376 6.09 -14.42 3.80
CA LEU A 376 5.66 -13.35 4.70
C LEU A 376 6.87 -12.53 5.18
N SER A 377 6.81 -11.21 5.06
CA SER A 377 7.72 -10.30 5.76
C SER A 377 7.09 -9.78 7.04
N GLN A 378 7.60 -10.22 8.19
CA GLN A 378 7.12 -9.73 9.48
C GLN A 378 8.19 -9.93 10.56
N GLN A 379 8.91 -8.86 10.91
CA GLN A 379 10.00 -8.92 11.89
C GLN A 379 9.47 -8.82 13.33
N LYS A 380 8.76 -9.87 13.75
CA LYS A 380 8.27 -10.08 15.13
C LYS A 380 8.83 -11.38 15.68
N GLU A 381 8.88 -11.52 17.01
CA GLU A 381 9.25 -12.80 17.64
C GLU A 381 8.27 -13.92 17.29
N ILE A 382 6.98 -13.57 17.21
CA ILE A 382 5.88 -14.43 16.80
C ILE A 382 5.08 -13.69 15.73
N PRO A 383 4.89 -14.27 14.52
CA PRO A 383 4.09 -13.64 13.49
C PRO A 383 2.61 -13.77 13.84
N ASP A 384 1.83 -12.76 13.46
CA ASP A 384 0.38 -12.69 13.71
C ASP A 384 -0.43 -12.59 12.40
N TYR A 385 0.22 -12.92 11.28
CA TYR A 385 -0.44 -13.06 9.98
C TYR A 385 -1.42 -14.24 10.02
N PRO A 386 -2.71 -14.05 9.72
CA PRO A 386 -3.74 -15.08 9.96
C PRO A 386 -3.80 -16.17 8.89
N TYR A 387 -3.31 -15.89 7.67
CA TYR A 387 -3.41 -16.82 6.55
C TYR A 387 -2.18 -17.70 6.42
N LYS A 388 -2.30 -18.78 5.67
CA LYS A 388 -1.20 -19.69 5.36
C LYS A 388 -0.06 -18.98 4.64
N PHE A 389 1.17 -19.26 5.07
CA PHE A 389 2.43 -18.83 4.47
C PHE A 389 3.45 -19.95 4.58
N GLN A 390 4.40 -20.06 3.64
CA GLN A 390 5.34 -21.17 3.55
C GLN A 390 6.77 -20.75 3.87
N MET A 391 7.05 -19.45 3.73
CA MET A 391 8.33 -18.86 4.09
C MET A 391 8.08 -17.60 4.92
N TRP A 392 8.99 -17.31 5.85
CA TRP A 392 8.88 -16.17 6.75
C TRP A 392 10.21 -15.47 6.94
N GLN A 393 10.26 -14.19 6.57
CA GLN A 393 11.36 -13.28 6.86
C GLN A 393 11.17 -12.69 8.26
N TYR A 394 11.80 -13.30 9.24
CA TYR A 394 11.65 -12.97 10.66
C TYR A 394 12.62 -11.87 11.13
N SER A 395 13.67 -11.57 10.36
CA SER A 395 14.63 -10.50 10.67
C SER A 395 15.18 -9.85 9.41
N LEU A 396 15.43 -8.54 9.48
CA LEU A 396 16.16 -7.77 8.46
C LEU A 396 17.59 -7.42 8.89
N LYS A 397 17.96 -7.78 10.13
CA LYS A 397 19.21 -7.36 10.79
C LYS A 397 20.05 -8.56 11.23
N GLY A 398 19.95 -9.65 10.49
CA GLY A 398 20.73 -10.85 10.73
C GLY A 398 22.22 -10.61 10.60
N LYS A 399 23.01 -11.35 11.39
CA LYS A 399 24.48 -11.39 11.31
C LYS A 399 24.92 -12.81 11.01
N ILE A 400 25.41 -13.03 9.80
CA ILE A 400 25.83 -14.36 9.33
C ILE A 400 27.26 -14.28 8.81
N GLY A 401 28.09 -15.23 9.23
CA GLY A 401 29.45 -15.38 8.71
C GLY A 401 29.45 -15.46 7.18
N GLY A 402 30.26 -14.62 6.54
CA GLY A 402 30.33 -14.52 5.08
C GLY A 402 29.49 -13.41 4.45
N VAL A 403 28.62 -12.73 5.19
CA VAL A 403 27.90 -11.54 4.72
C VAL A 403 28.35 -10.32 5.51
N ASN A 404 28.70 -9.23 4.79
CA ASN A 404 29.03 -7.97 5.42
C ASN A 404 27.75 -7.15 5.69
N GLY A 405 27.54 -6.73 6.93
CA GLY A 405 26.41 -5.87 7.29
C GLY A 405 25.20 -6.64 7.80
N ASP A 406 24.02 -6.10 7.56
CA ASP A 406 22.73 -6.72 7.91
C ASP A 406 22.26 -7.61 6.75
N VAL A 407 21.64 -8.75 7.07
CA VAL A 407 21.03 -9.65 6.09
C VAL A 407 19.64 -10.09 6.54
N GLY A 408 18.74 -10.26 5.58
CA GLY A 408 17.42 -10.83 5.84
C GLY A 408 17.53 -12.30 6.22
N LEU A 409 16.93 -12.67 7.35
CA LEU A 409 16.88 -14.06 7.81
C LEU A 409 15.47 -14.61 7.62
N ASN A 410 15.44 -15.82 7.07
CA ASN A 410 14.22 -16.49 6.65
C ASN A 410 14.17 -17.89 7.21
N ILE A 411 12.97 -18.38 7.51
CA ILE A 411 12.72 -19.82 7.59
C ILE A 411 11.69 -20.23 6.53
N SER A 412 11.90 -21.39 5.92
CA SER A 412 10.89 -22.08 5.12
C SER A 412 10.33 -23.25 5.91
N PHE A 413 9.02 -23.41 5.91
CA PHE A 413 8.31 -24.56 6.49
C PHE A 413 8.13 -25.70 5.47
N VAL A 414 8.62 -25.49 4.25
CA VAL A 414 8.53 -26.43 3.13
C VAL A 414 9.91 -26.56 2.48
N ASP A 415 10.32 -27.79 2.18
CA ASP A 415 11.47 -28.03 1.31
C ASP A 415 11.03 -27.91 -0.15
N TYR A 416 11.49 -26.85 -0.83
CA TYR A 416 11.21 -26.68 -2.25
C TYR A 416 12.15 -27.50 -3.14
N SER A 417 13.29 -27.97 -2.61
CA SER A 417 14.27 -28.73 -3.39
C SER A 417 13.80 -30.16 -3.71
N GLU A 418 12.85 -30.68 -2.93
CA GLU A 418 12.28 -32.03 -3.10
C GLU A 418 10.89 -32.04 -3.78
N LYS A 419 10.37 -30.89 -4.22
CA LYS A 419 8.99 -30.73 -4.68
C LYS A 419 8.76 -30.98 -6.17
#